data_AF-A0A5Q8CAX7-F1
#
_entry.id   AF-A0A5Q8CAX7-F1
#
_cell.length_a   1.000
_cell.length_b   1.000
_cell.length_c   1.000
_cell.angle_alpha   90.00
_cell.angle_beta   90.00
_cell.angle_gamma   90.00
#
_symmetry.space_group_name_H-M   'P 1'
#
loop_
_entity.id
_entity.type
_entity.pdbx_description
1 polymer ?
#
loop_
_entity_poly.entity_id
_entity_poly.type
_entity_poly.pdbx_seq_one_letter_code
_entity_poly.pdbx_strand_id
1 'polypeptide(L)'
;MLGDIIASLEDPQAAIAIVAAFDEPILLARLAAVADASGRPPADIVGSAVRNFVDTASDDLWTQLIGLMNRAQDPGLAAMRAILEKTLPQAPET
;
A
#
# COMPACT_ATOMS: atom_id res chain seq x y z
N MET A 1 -1.51 -3.21 18.69
CA MET A 1 -1.64 -1.89 18.05
C MET A 1 -1.08 -1.91 16.64
N LEU A 2 0.20 -2.26 16.39
CA LEU A 2 0.71 -2.45 15.01
C LEU A 2 0.11 -3.66 14.29
N GLY A 3 -0.09 -4.78 14.98
CA GLY A 3 -0.75 -5.96 14.38
C GLY A 3 -2.20 -5.70 13.93
N ASP A 4 -2.89 -4.78 14.62
CA ASP A 4 -4.26 -4.38 14.28
C ASP A 4 -4.28 -3.49 13.02
N ILE A 5 -3.29 -2.62 12.88
CA ILE A 5 -3.06 -1.83 11.66
C ILE A 5 -2.75 -2.77 10.49
N ILE A 6 -1.86 -3.75 10.66
CA ILE A 6 -1.55 -4.71 9.59
C ILE A 6 -2.78 -5.53 9.19
N ALA A 7 -3.55 -6.03 10.16
CA ALA A 7 -4.79 -6.76 9.90
C ALA A 7 -5.83 -5.87 9.18
N SER A 8 -5.89 -4.58 9.52
CA SER A 8 -6.75 -3.59 8.85
C SER A 8 -6.28 -3.28 7.43
N LEU A 9 -4.98 -3.30 7.15
CA LEU A 9 -4.44 -3.13 5.80
C LEU A 9 -4.81 -4.30 4.87
N GLU A 10 -5.03 -5.50 5.42
CA GLU A 10 -5.53 -6.65 4.65
C GLU A 10 -7.01 -6.50 4.24
N ASP A 11 -7.77 -5.66 4.94
CA ASP A 11 -9.15 -5.35 4.57
C ASP A 11 -9.18 -4.34 3.41
N PRO A 12 -9.75 -4.70 2.24
CA PRO A 12 -9.72 -3.82 1.06
C PRO A 12 -10.44 -2.48 1.26
N GLN A 13 -11.46 -2.42 2.14
CA GLN A 13 -12.22 -1.20 2.40
C GLN A 13 -11.45 -0.25 3.34
N ALA A 14 -10.84 -0.79 4.38
CA ALA A 14 -9.96 0.00 5.24
C ALA A 14 -8.72 0.47 4.47
N ALA A 15 -8.14 -0.39 3.65
CA ALA A 15 -7.00 -0.07 2.81
C ALA A 15 -7.30 1.08 1.84
N ILE A 16 -8.45 1.07 1.15
CA ILE A 16 -8.79 2.16 0.23
C ILE A 16 -9.13 3.47 0.96
N ALA A 17 -9.72 3.40 2.16
CA ALA A 17 -9.96 4.59 2.97
C ALA A 17 -8.65 5.26 3.39
N ILE A 18 -7.63 4.46 3.75
CA ILE A 18 -6.28 4.95 4.06
C ILE A 18 -5.65 5.57 2.80
N VAL A 19 -5.79 4.93 1.63
CA VAL A 19 -5.29 5.47 0.36
C VAL A 19 -6.00 6.78 -0.02
N ALA A 20 -7.30 6.91 0.22
CA ALA A 20 -8.04 8.15 -0.04
C ALA A 20 -7.61 9.30 0.87
N ALA A 21 -7.05 9.00 2.05
CA ALA A 21 -6.44 9.97 2.94
C ALA A 21 -5.02 10.38 2.54
N PHE A 22 -4.45 9.80 1.46
CA PHE A 22 -3.16 10.24 0.93
C PHE A 22 -3.28 11.58 0.21
N ASP A 23 -2.38 12.48 0.53
CA ASP A 23 -2.08 13.66 -0.28
C ASP A 23 -0.94 13.38 -1.28
N GLU A 24 -0.98 12.22 -1.95
CA GLU A 24 0.05 11.80 -2.92
C GLU A 24 -0.60 11.51 -4.29
N PRO A 25 -0.83 12.54 -5.11
CA PRO A 25 -1.53 12.40 -6.38
C PRO A 25 -0.81 11.47 -7.37
N ILE A 26 0.52 11.37 -7.30
CA ILE A 26 1.33 10.52 -8.17
C ILE A 26 1.05 9.04 -7.89
N LEU A 27 0.98 8.64 -6.62
CA LEU A 27 0.73 7.25 -6.25
C LEU A 27 -0.71 6.85 -6.58
N LEU A 28 -1.67 7.76 -6.37
CA LEU A 28 -3.06 7.57 -6.76
C LEU A 28 -3.23 7.41 -8.28
N ALA A 29 -2.51 8.21 -9.08
CA ALA A 29 -2.52 8.09 -10.54
C ALA A 29 -1.95 6.74 -11.01
N ARG A 30 -0.87 6.27 -10.38
CA ARG A 30 -0.30 4.94 -10.67
C ARG A 30 -1.26 3.82 -10.31
N LEU A 31 -1.89 3.90 -9.15
CA LEU A 31 -2.90 2.93 -8.72
C LEU A 31 -4.07 2.89 -9.73
N ALA A 32 -4.55 4.05 -10.15
CA ALA A 32 -5.62 4.16 -11.14
C ALA A 32 -5.20 3.57 -12.51
N ALA A 33 -3.98 3.83 -12.97
CA ALA A 33 -3.46 3.28 -14.22
C ALA A 33 -3.34 1.74 -14.18
N VAL A 34 -2.89 1.17 -13.05
CA VAL A 34 -2.79 -0.29 -12.86
C VAL A 34 -4.17 -0.92 -12.77
N ALA A 35 -5.11 -0.26 -12.10
CA ALA A 35 -6.50 -0.68 -12.01
C ALA A 35 -7.16 -0.73 -13.41
N ASP A 36 -6.99 0.33 -14.20
CA ASP A 36 -7.49 0.43 -15.57
C ASP A 36 -6.89 -0.66 -16.47
N ALA A 37 -5.56 -0.80 -16.46
CA ALA A 37 -4.85 -1.82 -17.25
C ALA A 37 -5.23 -3.26 -16.86
N SER A 38 -5.58 -3.49 -15.60
CA SER A 38 -5.99 -4.80 -15.10
C SER A 38 -7.49 -5.07 -15.26
N GLY A 39 -8.31 -4.05 -15.59
CA GLY A 39 -9.77 -4.13 -15.57
C GLY A 39 -10.35 -4.41 -14.17
N ARG A 40 -9.60 -4.12 -13.10
CA ARG A 40 -9.99 -4.39 -11.71
C ARG A 40 -10.15 -3.07 -10.94
N PRO A 41 -11.08 -2.98 -9.98
CA PRO A 41 -11.24 -1.76 -9.22
C PRO A 41 -9.99 -1.47 -8.36
N PRO A 42 -9.67 -0.19 -8.10
CA PRO A 42 -8.51 0.19 -7.29
C PRO A 42 -8.45 -0.51 -5.92
N ALA A 43 -9.60 -0.75 -5.28
CA ALA A 43 -9.68 -1.47 -4.00
C ALA A 43 -9.13 -2.89 -4.10
N ASP A 44 -9.36 -3.58 -5.23
CA ASP A 44 -8.88 -4.93 -5.46
C ASP A 44 -7.37 -4.95 -5.74
N ILE A 45 -6.85 -3.93 -6.45
CA ILE A 45 -5.41 -3.75 -6.64
C ILE A 45 -4.72 -3.50 -5.30
N VAL A 46 -5.25 -2.62 -4.46
CA VAL A 46 -4.69 -2.33 -3.13
C VAL A 46 -4.73 -3.58 -2.25
N GLY A 47 -5.86 -4.28 -2.16
CA GLY A 47 -5.98 -5.51 -1.38
C GLY A 47 -5.01 -6.59 -1.87
N SER A 48 -4.87 -6.75 -3.19
CA SER A 48 -3.89 -7.65 -3.80
C SER A 48 -2.46 -7.25 -3.47
N ALA A 49 -2.13 -5.95 -3.51
CA ALA A 49 -0.80 -5.42 -3.19
C ALA A 49 -0.43 -5.68 -1.73
N VAL A 50 -1.33 -5.39 -0.78
CA VAL A 50 -1.09 -5.66 0.63
C VAL A 50 -0.92 -7.15 0.87
N ARG A 51 -1.82 -7.99 0.35
CA ARG A 51 -1.73 -9.45 0.50
C ARG A 51 -0.44 -10.01 -0.09
N ASN A 52 -0.05 -9.56 -1.29
CA ASN A 52 1.19 -9.96 -1.91
C ASN A 52 2.41 -9.53 -1.10
N PHE A 53 2.40 -8.31 -0.54
CA PHE A 53 3.45 -7.87 0.37
C PHE A 53 3.52 -8.76 1.61
N VAL A 54 2.40 -9.02 2.29
CA VAL A 54 2.37 -9.86 3.50
C VAL A 54 2.89 -11.27 3.23
N ASP A 55 2.54 -11.84 2.07
CA ASP A 55 2.93 -13.20 1.68
C ASP A 55 4.40 -13.29 1.23
N THR A 56 4.92 -12.25 0.57
CA THR A 56 6.27 -12.29 -0.06
C THR A 56 7.33 -11.47 0.68
N ALA A 57 6.94 -10.67 1.67
CA ALA A 57 7.88 -9.82 2.40
C ALA A 57 8.85 -10.65 3.24
N SER A 58 10.13 -10.53 2.95
CA SER A 58 11.21 -11.02 3.80
C SER A 58 11.28 -10.27 5.13
N ASP A 59 11.92 -10.86 6.15
CA ASP A 59 12.15 -10.22 7.45
C ASP A 59 12.76 -8.82 7.37
N ASP A 60 13.62 -8.58 6.37
CA ASP A 60 14.21 -7.27 6.12
C ASP A 60 13.16 -6.22 5.71
N LEU A 61 12.24 -6.57 4.80
CA LEU A 61 11.15 -5.70 4.38
C LEU A 61 10.17 -5.43 5.53
N TRP A 62 9.91 -6.46 6.34
CA TRP A 62 9.13 -6.30 7.57
C TRP A 62 9.80 -5.35 8.55
N THR A 63 11.11 -5.48 8.76
CA THR A 63 11.87 -4.62 9.67
C THR A 63 11.89 -3.17 9.16
N GLN A 64 12.05 -2.97 7.85
CA GLN A 64 11.96 -1.65 7.23
C GLN A 64 10.56 -1.03 7.40
N LEU A 65 9.51 -1.80 7.16
CA LEU A 65 8.12 -1.35 7.34
C LEU A 65 7.86 -0.92 8.79
N ILE A 66 8.26 -1.75 9.76
CA ILE A 66 8.13 -1.46 11.19
C ILE A 66 8.93 -0.22 11.57
N GLY A 67 10.16 -0.05 11.04
CA GLY A 67 10.98 1.12 11.28
C GLY A 67 10.39 2.40 10.69
N LEU A 68 9.75 2.31 9.52
CA LEU A 68 9.07 3.42 8.86
C LEU A 68 7.79 3.81 9.61
N MET A 69 6.98 2.84 10.01
CA MET A 69 5.79 3.07 10.84
C MET A 69 6.12 3.74 12.18
N ASN A 70 7.20 3.31 12.85
CA ASN A 70 7.60 3.90 14.14
C ASN A 70 8.04 5.36 14.05
N ARG A 71 8.47 5.82 12.87
CA ARG A 71 8.95 7.19 12.65
C ARG A 71 7.89 8.09 12.04
N ALA A 72 6.81 7.52 11.53
CA ALA A 72 5.75 8.26 10.87
C ALA A 72 4.74 8.82 11.87
N GLN A 73 4.19 9.99 11.54
CA GLN A 73 3.05 10.56 12.26
C GLN A 73 1.82 9.65 12.16
N ASP A 74 1.61 9.09 10.97
CA ASP A 74 0.53 8.14 10.67
C ASP A 74 1.10 6.79 10.20
N PRO A 75 1.25 5.81 11.10
CA PRO A 75 1.88 4.52 10.77
C PRO A 75 1.11 3.74 9.69
N GLY A 76 -0.23 3.77 9.69
CA GLY A 76 -1.03 3.06 8.68
C GLY A 76 -0.85 3.64 7.28
N LEU A 77 -0.80 4.98 7.17
CA LEU A 77 -0.56 5.70 5.92
C LEU A 77 0.86 5.39 5.41
N ALA A 78 1.84 5.48 6.29
CA ALA A 78 3.24 5.25 5.94
C ALA A 78 3.48 3.78 5.50
N ALA A 79 2.83 2.82 6.15
CA ALA A 79 2.87 1.42 5.74
C ALA A 79 2.24 1.20 4.36
N MET A 80 1.04 1.74 4.14
CA MET A 80 0.35 1.64 2.86
C MET A 80 1.19 2.22 1.73
N ARG A 81 1.86 3.35 1.98
CA ARG A 81 2.72 4.02 1.00
C ARG A 81 3.86 3.09 0.59
N ALA A 82 4.59 2.59 1.58
CA ALA A 82 5.73 1.71 1.36
C ALA A 82 5.34 0.42 0.62
N ILE A 83 4.19 -0.16 0.95
CA ILE A 83 3.65 -1.34 0.28
C ILE A 83 3.35 -1.02 -1.19
N LEU A 84 2.55 0.02 -1.46
CA LEU A 84 2.17 0.38 -2.81
C LEU A 84 3.36 0.78 -3.68
N GLU A 85 4.34 1.51 -3.14
CA GLU A 85 5.58 1.87 -3.86
C GLU A 85 6.42 0.63 -4.23
N LYS A 86 6.38 -0.43 -3.42
CA LYS A 86 7.06 -1.70 -3.68
C LYS A 86 6.33 -2.57 -4.70
N THR A 87 5.00 -2.58 -4.65
CA THR A 87 4.18 -3.52 -5.44
C THR A 87 3.72 -2.94 -6.77
N LEU A 88 3.47 -1.63 -6.83
CA LEU A 88 3.04 -1.00 -8.07
C LEU A 88 4.26 -0.82 -8.98
N PRO A 89 4.12 -1.07 -10.29
CA PRO A 89 5.16 -0.76 -11.24
C PRO A 89 5.50 0.73 -11.17
N GLN A 90 6.80 1.04 -11.26
CA GLN A 90 7.28 2.41 -11.44
C GLN A 90 6.60 2.95 -12.70
N ALA A 91 5.97 4.13 -12.62
CA ALA A 91 5.39 4.74 -13.82
C ALA A 91 6.47 4.84 -14.90
N PRO A 92 6.19 4.45 -16.15
CA PRO A 92 7.17 4.60 -17.22
C PRO A 92 7.56 6.07 -17.31
N GLU A 93 8.86 6.34 -17.14
CA GLU A 93 9.46 7.64 -17.46
C GLU A 93 9.05 7.95 -18.90
N THR A 94 8.17 8.94 -19.08
CA THR A 94 7.67 9.36 -20.39
C THR A 94 8.50 10.53 -20.88
#